data_AF-A0A7J4IHM8-F1
#
_entry.id   AF-A0A7J4IHM8-F1
#
_cell.length_a   1.000
_cell.length_b   1.000
_cell.length_c   1.000
_cell.angle_alpha   90.00
_cell.angle_beta   90.00
_cell.angle_gamma   90.00
#
_symmetry.space_group_name_H-M   'P 1'
#
loop_
_entity.id
_entity.type
_entity.pdbx_description
1 polymer ?
#
loop_
_entity_poly.entity_id
_entity_poly.type
_entity_poly.pdbx_seq_one_letter_code
_entity_poly.pdbx_strand_id
1 'polypeptide(L)'
;MGQLIVDIGGRPGLDCRGFCSYCYFRHVRDPEPLGCRHCLPFRKGCDYCTRMVRESYPGFRSFRDVAEETLGRLQLVDDEIDRVTISGGGDPSCYPAFDDLVEVLAAIEAPLHIGYTSGKGFDEAAVAGRLVDHGLAEVSFTVFASDPVLRRDYMHDPTPEASIGVIEELAGAIDLYAAAVVLPGVNDG
;
A
#
# COMPACT_ATOMS: atom_id res chain seq x y z
N MET A 1 -12.11 -19.59 -2.41
CA MET A 1 -11.95 -18.27 -1.79
C MET A 1 -11.15 -17.40 -2.73
N GLY A 2 -11.81 -16.49 -3.45
CA GLY A 2 -11.18 -15.65 -4.45
C GLY A 2 -10.57 -14.39 -3.81
N GLN A 3 -9.26 -14.19 -3.97
CA GLN A 3 -8.62 -12.92 -3.63
C GLN A 3 -8.27 -12.16 -4.91
N LEU A 4 -8.72 -10.92 -5.01
CA LEU A 4 -8.34 -10.00 -6.07
C LEU A 4 -7.25 -9.06 -5.56
N ILE A 5 -6.05 -9.12 -6.16
CA ILE A 5 -4.98 -8.17 -5.86
C ILE A 5 -5.00 -7.07 -6.92
N VAL A 6 -5.11 -5.82 -6.47
CA VAL A 6 -5.06 -4.62 -7.29
C VAL A 6 -3.68 -3.98 -7.11
N ASP A 7 -2.80 -4.17 -8.08
CA ASP A 7 -1.45 -3.61 -8.05
C ASP A 7 -1.42 -2.21 -8.70
N ILE A 8 -1.25 -1.17 -7.88
CA ILE A 8 -1.16 0.23 -8.29
C ILE A 8 0.27 0.65 -8.71
N GLY A 9 1.26 -0.23 -8.54
CA GLY A 9 2.66 0.06 -8.78
C GLY A 9 3.25 1.07 -7.77
N GLY A 10 4.06 2.00 -8.27
CA GLY A 10 4.74 3.01 -7.43
C GLY A 10 6.18 2.64 -7.09
N ARG A 11 7.05 3.64 -7.10
CA ARG A 11 8.46 3.52 -6.73
C ARG A 11 8.62 3.61 -5.22
N PRO A 12 9.17 2.58 -4.56
CA PRO A 12 9.43 2.63 -3.14
C PRO A 12 10.27 3.85 -2.75
N GLY A 13 9.83 4.58 -1.72
CA GLY A 13 10.48 5.79 -1.20
C GLY A 13 10.33 7.05 -2.03
N LEU A 14 10.20 6.96 -3.36
CA LEU A 14 9.96 8.15 -4.21
C LEU A 14 8.47 8.50 -4.28
N ASP A 15 7.64 7.51 -4.59
CA ASP A 15 6.18 7.67 -4.68
C ASP A 15 5.49 7.47 -3.31
N CYS A 16 6.28 7.44 -2.23
CA CYS A 16 5.84 7.38 -0.83
C CYS A 16 5.91 8.75 -0.13
N ARG A 17 5.94 9.86 -0.89
CA ARG A 17 6.26 11.23 -0.40
C ARG A 17 7.65 11.36 0.24
N GLY A 18 8.61 10.58 -0.26
CA GLY A 18 9.99 10.60 0.22
C GLY A 18 10.33 9.45 1.17
N PHE A 19 11.64 9.23 1.30
CA PHE A 19 12.20 8.16 2.13
C PHE A 19 12.06 8.50 3.61
N CYS A 20 11.63 7.55 4.43
CA CYS A 20 11.88 7.62 5.88
C CYS A 20 13.40 7.55 6.14
N SER A 21 13.85 8.09 7.26
CA SER A 21 15.25 8.05 7.72
C SER A 21 15.80 6.62 7.84
N TYR A 22 14.93 5.64 8.08
CA TYR A 22 15.23 4.21 8.19
C TYR A 22 14.82 3.39 6.95
N CYS A 23 14.44 4.04 5.84
CA CYS A 23 13.95 3.33 4.66
C CYS A 23 15.08 2.54 3.96
N TYR A 24 14.97 1.22 3.91
CA TYR A 24 15.99 0.36 3.31
C TYR A 24 16.16 0.62 1.80
N PHE A 25 15.08 0.96 1.09
CA PHE A 25 15.11 1.24 -0.35
C PHE A 25 16.03 2.41 -0.72
N ARG A 26 16.35 3.30 0.22
CA ARG A 26 17.28 4.41 0.01
C ARG A 26 18.65 3.93 -0.50
N HIS A 27 19.04 2.72 -0.14
CA HIS A 27 20.35 2.15 -0.47
C HIS A 27 20.30 1.04 -1.52
N VAL A 28 19.09 0.63 -1.93
CA VAL A 28 18.92 -0.42 -2.94
C VAL A 28 19.28 0.14 -4.32
N ARG A 29 20.21 -0.54 -5.00
CA ARG A 29 20.65 -0.18 -6.35
C ARG A 29 20.42 -1.35 -7.29
N ASP A 30 19.36 -1.24 -8.08
CA ASP A 30 19.02 -2.10 -9.23
C ASP A 30 19.41 -3.59 -9.04
N PRO A 31 18.89 -4.28 -8.00
CA PRO A 31 19.33 -5.65 -7.67
C PRO A 31 18.96 -6.64 -8.77
N GLU A 32 19.77 -7.65 -9.08
CA GLU A 32 19.38 -8.65 -10.09
C GLU A 32 18.10 -9.41 -9.67
N PRO A 33 17.21 -9.80 -10.61
CA PRO A 33 16.04 -10.60 -10.28
C PRO A 33 16.42 -11.93 -9.63
N LEU A 34 15.92 -12.17 -8.42
CA LEU A 34 16.22 -13.40 -7.65
C LEU A 34 15.54 -14.65 -8.26
N GLY A 35 14.49 -14.46 -9.06
CA GLY A 35 13.66 -15.52 -9.65
C GLY A 35 12.32 -15.68 -8.91
N CYS A 36 11.36 -16.31 -9.57
CA CYS A 36 10.02 -16.60 -9.04
C CYS A 36 9.57 -18.02 -9.43
N ARG A 37 8.52 -18.54 -8.79
CA ARG A 37 7.87 -19.80 -9.22
C ARG A 37 7.31 -19.76 -10.65
N HIS A 38 7.07 -18.57 -11.20
CA HIS A 38 6.61 -18.34 -12.57
C HIS A 38 7.76 -18.18 -13.58
N CYS A 39 9.02 -18.28 -13.14
CA CYS A 39 10.16 -18.30 -14.04
C CYS A 39 10.20 -19.61 -14.83
N LEU A 40 10.66 -19.56 -16.07
CA LEU A 40 10.95 -20.77 -16.84
C LEU A 40 12.15 -21.51 -16.23
N PRO A 41 12.21 -22.84 -16.35
CA PRO A 41 13.39 -23.61 -15.92
C PRO A 41 14.68 -22.99 -16.47
N PHE A 42 15.66 -22.79 -15.58
CA PHE A 42 16.98 -22.22 -15.90
C PHE A 42 16.99 -20.77 -16.42
N ARG A 43 15.89 -20.01 -16.34
CA ARG A 43 15.85 -18.58 -16.72
C ARG A 43 15.16 -17.73 -15.65
N LYS A 44 15.91 -16.84 -15.01
CA LYS A 44 15.39 -15.79 -14.11
C LYS A 44 14.92 -14.58 -14.91
N GLY A 45 13.97 -13.80 -14.38
CA GLY A 45 13.47 -12.59 -15.03
C GLY A 45 12.05 -12.70 -15.61
N CYS A 46 11.15 -13.48 -15.00
CA CYS A 46 9.71 -13.38 -15.25
C CYS A 46 9.23 -11.93 -14.98
N ASP A 47 8.15 -11.47 -15.62
CA ASP A 47 7.58 -10.13 -15.34
C ASP A 47 7.32 -9.95 -13.83
N TYR A 48 6.74 -10.98 -13.22
CA TYR A 48 6.48 -11.05 -11.79
C TYR A 48 7.73 -10.85 -10.91
N CYS A 49 8.86 -11.52 -11.18
CA CYS A 49 10.04 -11.38 -10.33
C CYS A 49 10.80 -10.09 -10.58
N THR A 50 10.68 -9.54 -11.79
CA THR A 50 11.37 -8.32 -12.18
C THR A 50 10.65 -7.08 -11.65
N ARG A 51 9.32 -7.18 -11.45
CA ARG A 51 8.50 -6.09 -10.90
C ARG A 51 8.11 -6.36 -9.45
N MET A 52 7.26 -7.35 -9.19
CA MET A 52 6.71 -7.63 -7.85
C MET A 52 7.78 -8.06 -6.85
N VAL A 53 8.60 -9.07 -7.17
CA VAL A 53 9.60 -9.58 -6.20
C VAL A 53 10.76 -8.59 -6.01
N ARG A 54 11.14 -7.89 -7.08
CA ARG A 54 12.20 -6.87 -7.06
C ARG A 54 11.71 -5.53 -6.51
N GLU A 55 10.39 -5.35 -6.42
CA GLU A 55 9.71 -4.09 -6.10
C GLU A 55 10.20 -2.92 -6.98
N SER A 56 10.40 -3.23 -8.27
CA SER A 56 10.95 -2.29 -9.26
C SER A 56 9.86 -1.85 -10.21
N TYR A 57 9.34 -0.65 -9.95
CA TYR A 57 8.30 -0.02 -10.74
C TYR A 57 8.80 1.27 -11.38
N PRO A 58 8.35 1.63 -12.59
CA PRO A 58 8.69 2.93 -13.20
C PRO A 58 8.00 4.10 -12.49
N GLY A 59 6.93 3.84 -11.74
CA GLY A 59 6.10 4.81 -11.04
C GLY A 59 4.74 4.20 -10.71
N PHE A 60 3.83 5.01 -10.18
CA PHE A 60 2.43 4.62 -10.08
C PHE A 60 1.84 4.37 -11.47
N ARG A 61 1.00 3.34 -11.55
CA ARG A 61 0.24 3.02 -12.76
C ARG A 61 -0.89 4.02 -12.93
N SER A 62 -1.29 4.30 -14.17
CA SER A 62 -2.45 5.17 -14.39
C SER A 62 -3.72 4.50 -13.85
N PHE A 63 -4.68 5.30 -13.40
CA PHE A 63 -5.98 4.80 -12.92
C PHE A 63 -6.64 3.89 -13.97
N ARG A 64 -6.59 4.31 -15.24
CA ARG A 64 -7.13 3.55 -16.38
C ARG A 64 -6.49 2.16 -16.47
N ASP A 65 -5.16 2.07 -16.42
CA ASP A 65 -4.46 0.78 -16.54
C ASP A 65 -4.78 -0.15 -15.37
N VAL A 66 -4.94 0.40 -14.16
CA VAL A 66 -5.32 -0.37 -12.96
C VAL A 66 -6.76 -0.86 -13.07
N ALA A 67 -7.68 0.00 -13.49
CA ALA A 67 -9.10 -0.33 -13.65
C ALA A 67 -9.33 -1.37 -14.77
N GLU A 68 -8.69 -1.20 -15.94
CA GLU A 68 -8.79 -2.14 -17.06
C GLU A 68 -8.25 -3.53 -16.68
N GLU A 69 -7.11 -3.59 -15.97
CA GLU A 69 -6.58 -4.88 -15.48
C GLU A 69 -7.48 -5.50 -14.42
N THR A 70 -8.00 -4.71 -13.49
CA THR A 70 -8.89 -5.19 -12.43
C THR A 70 -10.15 -5.80 -13.04
N LEU A 71 -10.79 -5.10 -13.99
CA LEU A 71 -11.95 -5.61 -14.71
C LEU A 71 -11.64 -6.88 -15.51
N GLY A 72 -10.49 -6.92 -16.18
CA GLY A 72 -10.03 -8.11 -16.90
C GLY A 72 -9.85 -9.31 -15.97
N ARG A 73 -9.33 -9.09 -14.75
CA ARG A 73 -9.22 -10.16 -13.73
C ARG A 73 -10.59 -10.59 -13.22
N LEU A 74 -11.51 -9.66 -12.94
CA LEU A 74 -12.87 -9.97 -12.52
C LEU A 74 -13.58 -10.90 -13.52
N GLN A 75 -13.37 -10.71 -14.82
CA GLN A 75 -13.96 -11.56 -15.87
C GLN A 75 -13.39 -12.98 -15.93
N LEU A 76 -12.22 -13.22 -15.33
CA LEU A 76 -11.53 -14.52 -15.33
C LEU A 76 -11.73 -15.30 -14.03
N VAL A 77 -12.34 -14.67 -13.01
CA VAL A 77 -12.59 -15.32 -11.73
C VAL A 77 -13.98 -15.95 -11.79
N ASP A 78 -14.02 -17.28 -11.74
CA ASP A 78 -15.28 -18.06 -11.71
C ASP A 78 -15.90 -18.12 -10.29
N ASP A 79 -15.11 -17.84 -9.25
CA ASP A 79 -15.49 -17.89 -7.84
C ASP A 79 -15.98 -16.53 -7.33
N GLU A 80 -16.74 -16.53 -6.23
CA GLU A 80 -17.03 -15.30 -5.48
C GLU A 80 -15.73 -14.71 -4.90
N ILE A 81 -15.61 -13.38 -4.97
CA ILE A 81 -14.45 -12.66 -4.46
C ILE A 81 -14.69 -12.31 -3.01
N ASP A 82 -13.93 -12.92 -2.12
CA ASP A 82 -14.07 -12.70 -0.68
C ASP A 82 -13.26 -11.48 -0.20
N ARG A 83 -12.29 -11.02 -1.00
CA ARG A 83 -11.34 -9.97 -0.61
C ARG A 83 -10.72 -9.28 -1.82
N VAL A 84 -10.71 -7.95 -1.77
CA VAL A 84 -9.95 -7.09 -2.71
C VAL A 84 -8.81 -6.45 -1.96
N THR A 85 -7.56 -6.66 -2.39
CA THR A 85 -6.37 -6.10 -1.74
C THR A 85 -5.68 -5.08 -2.62
N ILE A 86 -5.64 -3.82 -2.19
CA ILE A 86 -4.87 -2.75 -2.83
C ILE A 86 -3.41 -2.87 -2.37
N SER A 87 -2.50 -3.00 -3.33
CA SER A 87 -1.07 -3.18 -3.09
C SER A 87 -0.26 -2.41 -4.12
N GLY A 88 0.99 -2.09 -3.79
CA GLY A 88 1.92 -1.45 -4.72
C GLY A 88 3.34 -1.46 -4.19
N GLY A 89 4.31 -1.12 -5.04
CA GLY A 89 5.67 -0.80 -4.58
C GLY A 89 5.76 0.58 -3.93
N GLY A 90 4.89 1.51 -4.33
CA GLY A 90 4.71 2.79 -3.64
C GLY A 90 3.74 2.66 -2.48
N ASP A 91 3.55 3.75 -1.74
CA ASP A 91 2.57 3.76 -0.65
C ASP A 91 1.16 3.97 -1.23
N PRO A 92 0.19 3.08 -0.98
CA PRO A 92 -1.20 3.25 -1.45
C PRO A 92 -1.84 4.57 -1.05
N SER A 93 -1.56 5.08 0.15
CA SER A 93 -2.09 6.39 0.59
C SER A 93 -1.62 7.54 -0.32
N CYS A 94 -0.49 7.39 -0.99
CA CYS A 94 0.10 8.39 -1.88
C CYS A 94 -0.32 8.22 -3.35
N TYR A 95 -1.18 7.24 -3.66
CA TYR A 95 -1.64 7.01 -5.02
C TYR A 95 -2.50 8.19 -5.51
N PRO A 96 -2.19 8.84 -6.65
CA PRO A 96 -2.87 10.07 -7.06
C PRO A 96 -4.38 9.95 -7.27
N ALA A 97 -4.86 8.75 -7.63
CA ALA A 97 -6.28 8.46 -7.87
C ALA A 97 -6.80 7.45 -6.83
N PHE A 98 -6.35 7.54 -5.58
CA PHE A 98 -6.71 6.59 -4.52
C PHE A 98 -8.21 6.60 -4.22
N ASP A 99 -8.81 7.78 -4.06
CA ASP A 99 -10.23 7.92 -3.77
C ASP A 99 -11.09 7.35 -4.92
N ASP A 100 -10.79 7.72 -6.17
CA ASP A 100 -11.47 7.18 -7.36
C ASP A 100 -11.33 5.65 -7.46
N LEU A 101 -10.16 5.12 -7.11
CA LEU A 101 -9.92 3.68 -7.10
C LEU A 101 -10.75 2.97 -6.03
N VAL A 102 -10.78 3.50 -4.81
CA VAL A 102 -11.57 2.94 -3.71
C VAL A 102 -13.06 2.94 -4.08
N GLU A 103 -13.58 4.03 -4.66
CA GLU A 103 -14.98 4.11 -5.09
C GLU A 103 -15.33 3.03 -6.13
N VAL A 104 -14.47 2.83 -7.13
CA VAL A 104 -14.68 1.77 -8.15
C VAL A 104 -14.59 0.37 -7.54
N LEU A 105 -13.65 0.13 -6.63
CA LEU A 105 -13.49 -1.18 -6.00
C LEU A 105 -14.64 -1.50 -5.03
N ALA A 106 -15.23 -0.49 -4.37
CA ALA A 106 -16.39 -0.67 -3.50
C ALA A 106 -17.60 -1.26 -4.25
N ALA A 107 -17.74 -0.99 -5.55
CA ALA A 107 -18.80 -1.54 -6.39
C ALA A 107 -18.69 -3.07 -6.60
N ILE A 108 -17.57 -3.69 -6.22
CA ILE A 108 -17.40 -5.16 -6.23
C ILE A 108 -18.17 -5.80 -5.06
N GLU A 109 -18.56 -5.01 -4.05
CA GLU A 109 -19.26 -5.47 -2.83
C GLU A 109 -18.49 -6.52 -2.00
N ALA A 110 -17.18 -6.67 -2.27
CA ALA A 110 -16.26 -7.49 -1.49
C ALA A 110 -15.46 -6.62 -0.51
N PRO A 111 -15.11 -7.14 0.69
CA PRO A 111 -14.28 -6.43 1.66
C PRO A 111 -12.98 -5.89 1.03
N LEU A 112 -12.73 -4.60 1.23
CA LEU A 112 -11.50 -3.94 0.79
C LEU A 112 -10.42 -4.06 1.85
N HIS A 113 -9.19 -4.33 1.40
CA HIS A 113 -8.02 -4.46 2.24
C HIS A 113 -6.89 -3.60 1.67
N ILE A 114 -6.23 -2.81 2.51
CA ILE A 114 -4.98 -2.13 2.11
C ILE A 114 -3.81 -2.99 2.57
N GLY A 115 -3.04 -3.50 1.61
CA GLY A 115 -1.99 -4.48 1.85
C GLY A 115 -0.87 -3.96 2.75
N TYR A 116 -0.48 -2.69 2.58
CA TYR A 116 0.47 -2.00 3.44
C TYR A 116 0.45 -0.49 3.14
N THR A 117 0.39 0.37 4.16
CA THR A 117 0.54 1.83 4.01
C THR A 117 1.25 2.45 5.22
N SER A 118 1.94 3.56 5.02
CA SER A 118 2.47 4.41 6.10
C SER A 118 1.55 5.58 6.46
N GLY A 119 0.51 5.80 5.66
CA GLY A 119 -0.49 6.86 5.84
C GLY A 119 -0.05 8.27 5.49
N LYS A 120 1.19 8.49 5.04
CA LYS A 120 1.72 9.84 4.69
C LYS A 120 0.92 10.57 3.61
N GLY A 121 0.17 9.82 2.79
CA GLY A 121 -0.69 10.38 1.77
C GLY A 121 -2.09 10.75 2.26
N PHE A 122 -2.45 10.38 3.48
CA PHE A 122 -3.72 10.76 4.10
C PHE A 122 -3.60 12.14 4.74
N ASP A 123 -4.01 13.16 4.00
CA ASP A 123 -3.88 14.56 4.40
C ASP A 123 -4.99 15.07 5.33
N GLU A 124 -6.04 14.28 5.52
CA GLU A 124 -7.20 14.66 6.33
C GLU A 124 -7.71 13.46 7.13
N ALA A 125 -8.07 13.67 8.40
CA ALA A 125 -8.61 12.61 9.26
C ALA A 125 -9.90 11.97 8.69
N ALA A 126 -10.72 12.77 7.98
CA ALA A 126 -11.96 12.30 7.36
C ALA A 126 -11.76 11.21 6.29
N VAL A 127 -10.52 10.95 5.85
CA VAL A 127 -10.20 9.82 4.97
C VAL A 127 -10.59 8.48 5.61
N ALA A 128 -10.43 8.32 6.93
CA ALA A 128 -10.75 7.07 7.61
C ALA A 128 -12.23 6.69 7.43
N GLY A 129 -13.15 7.59 7.81
CA GLY A 129 -14.59 7.39 7.62
C GLY A 129 -14.97 7.08 6.18
N ARG A 130 -14.40 7.81 5.20
CA ARG A 130 -14.65 7.52 3.78
C ARG A 130 -14.21 6.11 3.39
N LEU A 131 -13.05 5.66 3.83
CA LEU A 131 -12.56 4.32 3.53
C LEU A 131 -13.46 3.24 4.14
N VAL A 132 -13.90 3.42 5.38
CA VAL A 132 -14.83 2.52 6.06
C VAL A 132 -16.19 2.49 5.34
N ASP A 133 -16.72 3.66 4.96
CA ASP A 133 -17.98 3.77 4.22
C ASP A 133 -17.90 3.06 2.85
N HIS A 134 -16.72 3.03 2.23
CA HIS A 134 -16.44 2.30 0.99
C HIS A 134 -16.05 0.83 1.19
N GLY A 135 -16.22 0.28 2.39
CA GLY A 135 -16.06 -1.15 2.66
C GLY A 135 -14.63 -1.60 2.96
N LEU A 136 -13.74 -0.67 3.36
CA LEU A 136 -12.47 -1.05 3.97
C LEU A 136 -12.73 -1.86 5.23
N ALA A 137 -12.20 -3.08 5.28
CA ALA A 137 -12.36 -4.03 6.38
C ALA A 137 -11.03 -4.36 7.07
N GLU A 138 -9.90 -4.15 6.40
CA GLU A 138 -8.58 -4.40 6.96
C GLU A 138 -7.51 -3.48 6.39
N VAL A 139 -6.53 -3.12 7.22
CA VAL A 139 -5.33 -2.40 6.77
C VAL A 139 -4.09 -2.92 7.49
N SER A 140 -3.00 -3.10 6.75
CA SER A 140 -1.66 -3.13 7.36
C SER A 140 -1.07 -1.72 7.35
N PHE A 141 -0.72 -1.20 8.52
CA PHE A 141 -0.32 0.18 8.68
C PHE A 141 1.01 0.29 9.44
N THR A 142 1.93 1.13 8.97
CA THR A 142 3.17 1.41 9.71
C THR A 142 2.99 2.47 10.78
N VAL A 143 3.08 2.04 12.03
CA VAL A 143 3.01 2.88 13.23
C VAL A 143 4.42 3.10 13.74
N PHE A 144 5.09 4.13 13.22
CA PHE A 144 6.42 4.49 13.70
C PHE A 144 6.36 5.17 15.08
N ALA A 145 5.47 6.14 15.26
CA ALA A 145 5.27 6.84 16.51
C ALA A 145 3.85 7.41 16.55
N SER A 146 3.27 7.53 17.74
CA SER A 146 2.08 8.33 18.01
C SER A 146 2.41 9.81 18.25
N ASP A 147 3.69 10.15 18.39
CA ASP A 147 4.17 11.53 18.43
C ASP A 147 4.30 12.08 16.99
N PRO A 148 3.52 13.12 16.61
CA PRO A 148 3.61 13.72 15.28
C PRO A 148 4.97 14.36 14.99
N VAL A 149 5.72 14.81 16.02
CA VAL A 149 7.08 15.34 15.84
C VAL A 149 8.03 14.24 15.36
N LEU A 150 7.99 13.05 15.99
CA LEU A 150 8.81 11.92 15.57
C LEU A 150 8.44 11.44 14.16
N ARG A 151 7.15 11.40 13.82
CA ARG A 151 6.73 11.08 12.44
C ARG A 151 7.27 12.09 11.43
N ARG A 152 7.18 13.39 11.74
CA ARG A 152 7.74 14.45 10.88
C ARG A 152 9.24 14.29 10.68
N ASP A 153 9.99 14.05 11.74
CA ASP A 153 11.46 14.04 11.70
C ASP A 153 12.03 12.74 11.10
N TYR A 154 11.40 11.59 11.35
CA TYR A 154 11.92 10.28 10.93
C TYR A 154 11.21 9.69 9.73
N MET A 155 9.92 9.95 9.56
CA MET A 155 9.19 9.50 8.38
C MET A 155 9.14 10.59 7.30
N HIS A 156 9.44 11.86 7.61
CA HIS A 156 9.18 12.99 6.71
C HIS A 156 7.70 13.05 6.29
N ASP A 157 6.83 12.71 7.23
CA ASP A 157 5.39 12.79 7.06
C ASP A 157 4.99 14.29 6.96
N PRO A 158 4.35 14.74 5.86
CA PRO A 158 3.98 16.14 5.70
C PRO A 158 2.80 16.54 6.60
N THR A 159 1.95 15.58 6.97
CA THR A 159 0.68 15.79 7.68
C THR A 159 0.51 14.76 8.80
N PRO A 160 1.48 14.66 9.75
CA PRO A 160 1.53 13.57 10.70
C PRO A 160 0.33 13.52 11.64
N GLU A 161 -0.25 14.67 11.98
CA GLU A 161 -1.48 14.75 12.76
C GLU A 161 -2.67 14.11 12.03
N ALA A 162 -2.76 14.27 10.71
CA ALA A 162 -3.80 13.64 9.90
C ALA A 162 -3.59 12.13 9.78
N SER A 163 -2.36 11.69 9.49
CA SER A 163 -2.04 10.25 9.42
C SER A 163 -2.29 9.54 10.75
N ILE A 164 -1.99 10.19 11.88
CA ILE A 164 -2.30 9.67 13.23
C ILE A 164 -3.82 9.63 13.46
N GLY A 165 -4.56 10.69 13.11
CA GLY A 165 -6.00 10.69 13.24
C GLY A 165 -6.68 9.59 12.43
N VAL A 166 -6.21 9.35 11.19
CA VAL A 166 -6.73 8.27 10.35
C VAL A 166 -6.49 6.90 10.97
N ILE A 167 -5.29 6.62 11.46
CA ILE A 167 -5.02 5.30 12.05
C ILE A 167 -5.80 5.07 13.35
N GLU A 168 -5.97 6.12 14.18
CA GLU A 168 -6.78 6.04 15.40
C GLU A 168 -8.24 5.69 15.09
N GLU A 169 -8.82 6.32 14.08
CA GLU A 169 -10.20 6.06 13.64
C GLU A 169 -10.34 4.66 13.03
N LEU A 170 -9.41 4.25 12.15
CA LEU A 170 -9.42 2.92 11.55
C LEU A 170 -9.24 1.81 12.59
N ALA A 171 -8.36 1.99 13.59
CA ALA A 171 -8.17 1.03 14.67
C ALA A 171 -9.43 0.79 15.52
N GLY A 172 -10.35 1.77 15.55
CA GLY A 172 -11.64 1.65 16.22
C GLY A 172 -12.75 1.03 15.38
N ALA A 173 -12.56 0.91 14.05
CA ALA A 173 -13.61 0.56 13.10
C ALA A 173 -13.37 -0.75 12.36
N ILE A 174 -12.11 -1.12 12.09
CA ILE A 174 -11.74 -2.22 11.19
C ILE A 174 -10.55 -3.03 11.74
N ASP A 175 -10.22 -4.15 11.08
CA ASP A 175 -9.04 -4.93 11.45
C ASP A 175 -7.75 -4.20 11.07
N LEU A 176 -6.93 -3.86 12.06
CA LEU A 176 -5.68 -3.14 11.85
C LEU A 176 -4.48 -3.99 12.26
N TYR A 177 -3.57 -4.20 11.29
CA TYR A 177 -2.28 -4.82 11.51
C TYR A 177 -1.19 -3.74 11.59
N ALA A 178 -0.74 -3.47 12.80
CA ALA A 178 0.31 -2.48 13.05
C ALA A 178 1.70 -3.09 12.79
N ALA A 179 2.48 -2.47 11.90
CA ALA A 179 3.90 -2.72 11.74
C ALA A 179 4.70 -1.56 12.38
N ALA A 180 5.65 -1.87 13.25
CA ALA A 180 6.48 -0.86 13.89
C ALA A 180 7.97 -1.13 13.63
N VAL A 181 8.70 -0.10 13.23
CA VAL A 181 10.17 -0.11 13.20
C VAL A 181 10.64 0.60 14.45
N VAL A 182 11.24 -0.16 15.38
CA VAL A 182 11.73 0.36 16.65
C VAL A 182 13.20 0.75 16.51
N LEU A 183 13.49 2.02 16.76
CA LEU A 183 14.81 2.63 16.80
C LEU A 183 15.16 2.96 18.26
N PRO A 184 16.20 2.33 18.84
CA PRO A 184 16.60 2.57 20.22
C PRO A 184 16.90 4.05 20.50
N GLY A 185 16.35 4.58 21.60
CA GLY A 185 16.48 5.98 22.01
C GLY A 185 15.67 6.98 21.17
N VAL A 186 14.71 6.50 20.37
CA VAL A 186 13.87 7.34 19.50
C VAL A 186 12.39 7.07 19.73
N ASN A 187 11.94 5.84 19.52
CA ASN A 187 10.53 5.43 19.59
C ASN A 187 10.35 4.08 20.31
N ASP A 188 11.28 3.74 21.19
CA ASP A 188 11.32 2.50 21.97
C ASP A 188 10.63 2.60 23.34
N GLY A 189 9.99 3.74 23.63
CA GLY A 189 9.27 4.03 24.89
C GLY A 189 7.80 4.30 24.71
#